data_AF-A0A925PEJ4-F1
#
_entry.id   AF-A0A925PEJ4-F1
#
_cell.length_a   1.000
_cell.length_b   1.000
_cell.length_c   1.000
_cell.angle_alpha   90.00
_cell.angle_beta   90.00
_cell.angle_gamma   90.00
#
_symmetry.space_group_name_H-M   'P 1'
#
loop_
_entity.id
_entity.type
_entity.pdbx_description
1 polymer ?
#
loop_
_entity_poly.entity_id
_entity_poly.type
_entity_poly.pdbx_seq_one_letter_code
_entity_poly.pdbx_strand_id
1 'polypeptide(L)'
;MPDLFAAYDTDKFYDEMFAAPGRPRPHYQRLFDRFGKMEGISDLLDRQRTADQTFINRGVTFTVYSDNTGTEKIFPFDLIPRIIPAHEWAHLEAGLRQRMEALNLFLADIYGEQRIIQEGIVPREMVETSKNFRPELVGVPIARGLYVHINGTDLVRDQHGDYRVLEDNLRTPSGVSYVLEDRQVMKRVFPNLLRDYRVRPVETYTSDLLALLVHLAPAHVPDPTVVLLTPGVYNSAYFEHSFLARQMGIEIVEGSDLLVENDRVFMKTVAGPTPVHVIYRRINDDFIDPEVFNKESLLGVPGLMRAVRKGNVTLANAVGTGVADDKAVYAYVPRIIRYYLDQEPILPNVETYI
;
A
#
# COMPACT_ATOMS: atom_id res chain seq x y z
N MET A 1 4.83 -38.94 1.18
CA MET A 1 4.31 -37.61 0.82
C MET A 1 2.80 -37.69 0.96
N PRO A 2 2.10 -36.72 1.60
CA PRO A 2 0.64 -36.66 1.55
C PRO A 2 0.17 -36.78 0.10
N ASP A 3 -0.92 -37.50 -0.14
CA ASP A 3 -1.48 -37.69 -1.48
C ASP A 3 -1.67 -36.35 -2.22
N LEU A 4 -2.02 -35.31 -1.46
CA LEU A 4 -2.16 -33.93 -1.93
C LEU A 4 -0.95 -33.39 -2.71
N PHE A 5 0.28 -33.81 -2.38
CA PHE A 5 1.49 -33.29 -3.01
C PHE A 5 2.14 -34.28 -3.98
N ALA A 6 1.52 -35.44 -4.22
CA ALA A 6 2.13 -36.52 -5.01
C ALA A 6 2.49 -36.11 -6.45
N ALA A 7 1.76 -35.15 -7.03
CA ALA A 7 1.98 -34.60 -8.36
C ALA A 7 2.60 -33.18 -8.36
N TYR A 8 3.06 -32.68 -7.21
CA TYR A 8 3.61 -31.34 -7.11
C TYR A 8 5.06 -31.29 -7.61
N ASP A 9 5.30 -30.53 -8.67
CA ASP A 9 6.63 -30.32 -9.24
C ASP A 9 7.35 -29.21 -8.46
N THR A 10 8.51 -29.55 -7.89
CA THR A 10 9.39 -28.63 -7.16
C THR A 10 10.67 -28.32 -7.92
N ASP A 11 10.81 -28.78 -9.17
CA ASP A 11 12.04 -28.64 -9.93
C ASP A 11 12.12 -27.29 -10.66
N LYS A 12 13.35 -26.78 -10.83
CA LYS A 12 13.74 -25.59 -11.63
C LYS A 12 13.45 -24.22 -11.01
N PHE A 13 12.91 -24.14 -9.80
CA PHE A 13 12.72 -22.85 -9.10
C PHE A 13 12.86 -22.98 -7.59
N TYR A 14 12.99 -21.85 -6.90
CA TYR A 14 12.96 -21.83 -5.44
C TYR A 14 11.53 -22.06 -4.95
N ASP A 15 11.29 -23.18 -4.26
CA ASP A 15 10.02 -23.46 -3.63
C ASP A 15 10.02 -23.03 -2.15
N GLU A 16 8.95 -22.35 -1.75
CA GLU A 16 8.75 -21.86 -0.38
C GLU A 16 8.55 -23.00 0.62
N MET A 17 7.81 -24.03 0.21
CA MET A 17 7.39 -25.10 1.09
C MET A 17 8.41 -26.24 1.12
N PHE A 18 9.03 -26.57 0.00
CA PHE A 18 9.90 -27.73 -0.20
C PHE A 18 11.36 -27.33 -0.45
N ALA A 19 12.29 -28.01 0.22
CA ALA A 19 13.72 -27.89 -0.06
C ALA A 19 14.19 -28.88 -1.15
N ALA A 20 13.42 -29.95 -1.33
CA ALA A 20 13.58 -31.00 -2.34
C ALA A 20 12.24 -31.77 -2.43
N PRO A 21 12.00 -32.58 -3.47
CA PRO A 21 10.79 -33.38 -3.60
C PRO A 21 10.46 -34.15 -2.30
N GLY A 22 9.29 -33.85 -1.72
CA GLY A 22 8.76 -34.52 -0.52
C GLY A 22 9.45 -34.12 0.79
N ARG A 23 10.41 -33.19 0.76
CA ARG A 23 11.14 -32.69 1.94
C ARG A 23 10.75 -31.24 2.22
N PRO A 24 9.77 -30.98 3.10
CA PRO A 24 9.38 -29.61 3.43
C PRO A 24 10.50 -28.87 4.18
N ARG A 25 10.55 -27.55 4.04
CA ARG A 25 11.42 -26.67 4.81
C ARG A 25 10.99 -26.66 6.29
N PRO A 26 11.91 -26.38 7.23
CA PRO A 26 11.60 -26.46 8.67
C PRO A 26 10.38 -25.63 9.11
N HIS A 27 10.22 -24.42 8.55
CA HIS A 27 9.09 -23.53 8.88
C HIS A 27 7.77 -23.94 8.21
N TYR A 28 7.78 -24.90 7.29
CA TYR A 28 6.59 -25.48 6.67
C TYR A 28 6.23 -26.88 7.20
N GLN A 29 7.10 -27.52 7.97
CA GLN A 29 6.91 -28.91 8.45
C GLN A 29 5.57 -29.12 9.14
N ARG A 30 5.14 -28.23 10.04
CA ARG A 30 3.86 -28.38 10.76
C ARG A 30 2.66 -28.27 9.83
N LEU A 31 2.77 -27.47 8.76
CA LEU A 31 1.71 -27.29 7.77
C LEU A 31 1.62 -28.56 6.92
N PHE A 32 2.77 -29.08 6.48
CA PHE A 32 2.87 -30.35 5.77
C PHE A 32 2.28 -31.52 6.56
N ASP A 33 2.64 -31.66 7.84
CA ASP A 33 2.12 -32.72 8.72
C ASP A 33 0.60 -32.59 8.94
N ARG A 34 0.08 -31.36 8.94
CA ARG A 34 -1.35 -31.11 9.08
C ARG A 34 -2.11 -31.53 7.84
N PHE A 35 -1.64 -31.15 6.65
CA PHE A 35 -2.22 -31.60 5.39
C PHE A 35 -2.15 -33.12 5.24
N GLY A 36 -1.07 -33.76 5.74
CA GLY A 36 -0.95 -35.22 5.78
C GLY A 36 -1.97 -35.94 6.68
N LYS A 37 -2.65 -35.23 7.58
CA LYS A 37 -3.69 -35.78 8.48
C LYS A 37 -5.12 -35.53 7.99
N MET A 38 -5.30 -34.79 6.89
CA MET A 38 -6.63 -34.53 6.33
C MET A 38 -7.13 -35.75 5.54
N GLU A 39 -8.45 -35.85 5.39
CA GLU A 39 -9.12 -36.89 4.59
C GLU A 39 -9.00 -36.61 3.07
N GLY A 40 -7.78 -36.31 2.61
CA GLY A 40 -7.47 -35.99 1.23
C GLY A 40 -8.02 -34.64 0.75
N ILE A 41 -8.21 -34.51 -0.57
CA ILE A 41 -8.59 -33.26 -1.23
C ILE A 41 -10.00 -32.76 -0.86
N SER A 42 -10.89 -33.65 -0.41
CA SER A 42 -12.28 -33.29 -0.09
C SER A 42 -12.37 -32.30 1.07
N ASP A 43 -11.63 -32.52 2.17
CA ASP A 43 -11.60 -31.59 3.31
C ASP A 43 -11.08 -30.21 2.87
N LEU A 44 -10.08 -30.17 1.97
CA LEU A 44 -9.57 -28.92 1.42
C LEU A 44 -10.63 -28.17 0.59
N LEU A 45 -11.40 -28.90 -0.23
CA LEU A 45 -12.49 -28.33 -1.02
C LEU A 45 -13.67 -27.85 -0.17
N ASP A 46 -14.00 -28.53 0.93
CA ASP A 46 -15.00 -28.09 1.90
C ASP A 46 -14.56 -26.79 2.60
N ARG A 47 -13.27 -26.71 2.95
CA ARG A 47 -12.66 -25.50 3.51
C ARG A 47 -12.63 -24.35 2.51
N GLN A 48 -12.35 -24.62 1.24
CA GLN A 48 -12.37 -23.61 0.18
C GLN A 48 -13.78 -23.03 0.03
N ARG A 49 -14.80 -23.89 -0.04
CA ARG A 49 -16.21 -23.45 -0.06
C ARG A 49 -16.58 -22.59 1.14
N THR A 50 -16.04 -22.92 2.32
CA THR A 50 -16.23 -22.12 3.54
C THR A 50 -15.53 -20.75 3.45
N ALA A 51 -14.32 -20.69 2.89
CA ALA A 51 -13.62 -19.43 2.62
C ALA A 51 -14.41 -18.55 1.63
N ASP A 52 -14.79 -19.12 0.49
CA ASP A 52 -15.52 -18.41 -0.57
C ASP A 52 -16.83 -17.82 -0.04
N GLN A 53 -17.62 -18.62 0.71
CA GLN A 53 -18.85 -18.15 1.35
C GLN A 53 -18.59 -17.05 2.38
N THR A 54 -17.45 -17.11 3.08
CA THR A 54 -17.06 -16.07 4.05
C THR A 54 -16.75 -14.75 3.34
N PHE A 55 -16.04 -14.78 2.22
CA PHE A 55 -15.76 -13.58 1.41
C PHE A 55 -17.05 -12.97 0.84
N ILE A 56 -17.96 -13.80 0.29
CA ILE A 56 -19.28 -13.34 -0.18
C ILE A 56 -20.04 -12.64 0.96
N ASN A 57 -20.16 -13.28 2.12
CA ASN A 57 -20.92 -12.76 3.24
C ASN A 57 -20.33 -11.46 3.82
N ARG A 58 -19.03 -11.22 3.61
CA ARG A 58 -18.32 -10.02 4.05
C ARG A 58 -18.23 -8.93 2.98
N GLY A 59 -18.72 -9.21 1.77
CA GLY A 59 -18.70 -8.28 0.64
C GLY A 59 -17.28 -8.03 0.11
N VAL A 60 -16.35 -8.98 0.30
CA VAL A 60 -14.99 -8.87 -0.23
C VAL A 60 -15.01 -9.28 -1.70
N THR A 61 -15.40 -8.32 -2.54
CA THR A 61 -15.52 -8.50 -3.98
C THR A 61 -14.58 -7.53 -4.70
N PHE A 62 -14.25 -7.85 -5.95
CA PHE A 62 -13.59 -6.93 -6.86
C PHE A 62 -14.40 -6.81 -8.15
N THR A 63 -14.43 -5.62 -8.72
CA THR A 63 -15.15 -5.34 -9.96
C THR A 63 -14.26 -5.72 -11.14
N VAL A 64 -14.72 -6.66 -11.97
CA VAL A 64 -14.02 -7.01 -13.22
C VAL A 64 -14.70 -6.27 -14.37
N TYR A 65 -14.02 -5.28 -14.92
CA TYR A 65 -14.53 -4.49 -16.05
C TYR A 65 -14.36 -5.18 -17.42
N SER A 66 -13.90 -6.43 -17.47
CA SER A 66 -13.70 -7.16 -18.73
C SER A 66 -15.02 -7.50 -19.43
N ASP A 67 -16.11 -7.55 -18.68
CA ASP A 67 -17.46 -7.80 -19.20
C ASP A 67 -18.34 -6.61 -18.82
N ASN A 68 -19.05 -6.02 -19.79
CA ASN A 68 -19.98 -4.88 -19.67
C ASN A 68 -21.16 -5.09 -18.68
N THR A 69 -21.08 -6.11 -17.83
CA THR A 69 -22.08 -6.54 -16.85
C THR A 69 -21.74 -6.12 -15.42
N GLY A 70 -20.56 -5.55 -15.16
CA GLY A 70 -20.19 -5.08 -13.81
C GLY A 70 -20.33 -6.17 -12.75
N THR A 71 -20.02 -7.43 -13.11
CA THR A 71 -20.20 -8.57 -12.21
C THR A 71 -19.12 -8.55 -11.14
N GLU A 72 -19.54 -8.34 -9.89
CA GLU A 72 -18.69 -8.53 -8.71
C GLU A 72 -18.20 -9.98 -8.66
N LYS A 73 -16.87 -10.17 -8.64
CA LYS A 73 -16.25 -11.49 -8.41
C LYS A 73 -15.65 -11.54 -7.03
N ILE A 74 -15.69 -12.72 -6.42
CA ILE A 74 -15.00 -13.00 -5.16
C ILE A 74 -13.50 -12.97 -5.45
N PHE A 75 -12.74 -12.30 -4.58
CA PHE A 75 -11.28 -12.34 -4.66
C PHE A 75 -10.78 -13.78 -4.58
N PRO A 76 -10.00 -14.28 -5.56
CA PRO A 76 -9.47 -15.64 -5.51
C PRO A 76 -8.59 -15.82 -4.28
N PHE A 77 -8.88 -16.87 -3.50
CA PHE A 77 -8.19 -17.11 -2.23
C PHE A 77 -7.63 -18.53 -2.19
N ASP A 78 -6.33 -18.64 -1.90
CA ASP A 78 -5.66 -19.91 -1.69
C ASP A 78 -5.54 -20.22 -0.19
N LEU A 79 -5.84 -21.47 0.19
CA LEU A 79 -5.81 -21.93 1.57
C LEU A 79 -4.41 -22.15 2.14
N ILE A 80 -3.39 -22.25 1.28
CA ILE A 80 -2.00 -22.51 1.65
C ILE A 80 -1.32 -21.17 1.93
N PRO A 81 -1.02 -20.84 3.21
CA PRO A 81 -0.42 -19.56 3.53
C PRO A 81 1.04 -19.47 3.06
N ARG A 82 1.45 -18.25 2.68
CA ARG A 82 2.87 -17.88 2.61
C ARG A 82 3.41 -17.65 4.02
N ILE A 83 4.28 -18.55 4.50
CA ILE A 83 4.89 -18.46 5.82
C ILE A 83 6.25 -17.79 5.69
N ILE A 84 6.40 -16.60 6.29
CA ILE A 84 7.68 -15.89 6.36
C ILE A 84 8.28 -16.07 7.76
N PRO A 85 9.45 -16.72 7.90
CA PRO A 85 10.14 -16.83 9.18
C PRO A 85 10.45 -15.47 9.81
N ALA A 86 10.46 -15.40 11.14
CA ALA A 86 10.68 -14.15 11.86
C ALA A 86 12.03 -13.47 11.55
N HIS A 87 13.08 -14.24 11.26
CA HIS A 87 14.39 -13.70 10.90
C HIS A 87 14.41 -13.13 9.48
N GLU A 88 13.72 -13.77 8.53
CA GLU A 88 13.53 -13.25 7.17
C GLU A 88 12.71 -11.95 7.22
N TRP A 89 11.62 -11.93 7.99
CA TRP A 89 10.81 -10.73 8.18
C TRP A 89 11.59 -9.59 8.83
N ALA A 90 12.46 -9.87 9.81
CA ALA A 90 13.28 -8.83 10.44
C ALA A 90 14.24 -8.15 9.44
N HIS A 91 14.81 -8.93 8.52
CA HIS A 91 15.65 -8.41 7.43
C HIS A 91 14.83 -7.57 6.44
N LEU A 92 13.67 -8.08 6.01
CA LEU A 92 12.73 -7.35 5.15
C LEU A 92 12.30 -6.02 5.78
N GLU A 93 11.87 -6.05 7.04
CA GLU A 93 11.41 -4.87 7.77
C GLU A 93 12.51 -3.80 7.86
N ALA A 94 13.76 -4.21 8.17
CA ALA A 94 14.89 -3.28 8.23
C ALA A 94 15.15 -2.60 6.87
N GLY A 95 15.14 -3.38 5.78
CA GLY A 95 15.39 -2.83 4.45
C GLY A 95 14.24 -2.00 3.88
N LEU A 96 12.99 -2.36 4.17
CA LEU A 96 11.82 -1.55 3.79
C LEU A 96 11.82 -0.20 4.51
N ARG A 97 12.19 -0.17 5.80
CA ARG A 97 12.35 1.08 6.57
C ARG A 97 13.45 1.96 5.99
N GLN A 98 14.64 1.40 5.75
CA GLN A 98 15.76 2.11 5.11
C GLN A 98 15.36 2.71 3.77
N ARG A 99 14.69 1.92 2.91
CA ARG A 99 14.23 2.36 1.61
C ARG A 99 13.20 3.49 1.71
N MET A 100 12.21 3.37 2.60
CA MET A 100 11.18 4.39 2.81
C MET A 100 11.76 5.72 3.32
N GLU A 101 12.77 5.66 4.20
CA GLU A 101 13.48 6.85 4.69
C GLU A 101 14.23 7.55 3.55
N ALA A 102 15.01 6.80 2.77
CA ALA A 102 15.74 7.33 1.63
C ALA A 102 14.83 7.94 0.55
N LEU A 103 13.69 7.31 0.27
CA LEU A 103 12.69 7.82 -0.70
C LEU A 103 12.01 9.12 -0.22
N ASN A 104 11.74 9.24 1.08
CA ASN A 104 11.23 10.50 1.64
C ASN A 104 12.27 11.62 1.57
N LEU A 105 13.55 11.33 1.89
CA LEU A 105 14.65 12.30 1.76
C LEU A 105 14.86 12.72 0.31
N PHE A 106 14.76 11.77 -0.63
CA PHE A 106 14.79 12.05 -2.05
C PHE A 106 13.70 13.01 -2.46
N LEU A 107 12.44 12.75 -2.11
CA LEU A 107 11.32 13.64 -2.44
C LEU A 107 11.48 15.05 -1.83
N ALA A 108 11.95 15.13 -0.58
CA ALA A 108 12.23 16.40 0.06
C ALA A 108 13.32 17.21 -0.66
N ASP A 109 14.36 16.55 -1.17
CA ASP A 109 15.40 17.21 -1.95
C ASP A 109 14.90 17.62 -3.35
N ILE A 110 14.17 16.74 -4.05
CA ILE A 110 13.63 17.01 -5.39
C ILE A 110 12.72 18.24 -5.44
N TYR A 111 11.90 18.44 -4.40
CA TYR A 111 11.04 19.62 -4.26
C TYR A 111 11.68 20.76 -3.46
N GLY A 112 12.91 20.57 -2.98
CA GLY A 112 13.70 21.52 -2.21
C GLY A 112 14.96 21.97 -2.96
N GLU A 113 16.12 21.67 -2.40
CA GLU A 113 17.42 22.16 -2.89
C GLU A 113 17.94 21.40 -4.14
N GLN A 114 17.41 20.21 -4.43
CA GLN A 114 17.82 19.35 -5.55
C GLN A 114 19.32 18.99 -5.56
N ARG A 115 19.93 18.80 -4.39
CA ARG A 115 21.36 18.51 -4.26
C ARG A 115 21.75 17.21 -4.97
N ILE A 116 20.93 16.16 -4.90
CA ILE A 116 21.20 14.87 -5.55
C ILE A 116 21.29 14.99 -7.08
N ILE A 117 20.56 15.96 -7.67
CA ILE A 117 20.63 16.28 -9.09
C ILE A 117 21.86 17.14 -9.38
N GLN A 118 22.13 18.16 -8.56
CA GLN A 118 23.27 19.07 -8.74
C GLN A 118 24.61 18.32 -8.67
N GLU A 119 24.69 17.29 -7.83
CA GLU A 119 25.87 16.42 -7.68
C GLU A 119 25.91 15.27 -8.71
N GLY A 120 24.92 15.16 -9.60
CA GLY A 120 24.90 14.22 -10.71
C GLY A 120 24.64 12.75 -10.32
N ILE A 121 24.16 12.49 -9.11
CA ILE A 121 23.83 11.12 -8.65
C ILE A 121 22.59 10.60 -9.38
N VAL A 122 21.56 11.45 -9.52
CA VAL A 122 20.37 11.20 -10.34
C VAL A 122 20.33 12.21 -11.49
N PRO A 123 20.18 11.78 -12.76
CA PRO A 123 20.11 12.69 -13.90
C PRO A 123 18.94 13.65 -13.79
N ARG A 124 19.18 14.95 -14.06
CA ARG A 124 18.14 16.00 -14.05
C ARG A 124 16.95 15.65 -14.93
N GLU A 125 17.23 15.19 -16.15
CA GLU A 125 16.20 14.85 -17.14
C GLU A 125 15.26 13.74 -16.66
N MET A 126 15.73 12.81 -15.83
CA MET A 126 14.92 11.71 -15.29
C MET A 126 13.80 12.23 -14.37
N VAL A 127 14.07 13.32 -13.66
CA VAL A 127 13.11 13.95 -12.76
C VAL A 127 12.25 14.95 -13.52
N GLU A 128 12.87 15.91 -14.22
CA GLU A 128 12.15 17.03 -14.83
C GLU A 128 11.26 16.63 -16.01
N THR A 129 11.56 15.51 -16.68
CA THR A 129 10.71 15.00 -17.78
C THR A 129 9.66 13.99 -17.31
N SER A 130 9.71 13.56 -16.04
CA SER A 130 8.70 12.64 -15.51
C SER A 130 7.35 13.34 -15.46
N LYS A 131 6.31 12.67 -15.98
CA LYS A 131 4.92 13.13 -15.90
C LYS A 131 4.42 13.23 -14.46
N ASN A 132 5.11 12.58 -13.53
CA ASN A 132 4.76 12.58 -12.11
C ASN A 132 5.52 13.65 -11.31
N PHE A 133 6.48 14.36 -11.92
CA PHE A 133 7.07 15.53 -11.30
C PHE A 133 6.05 16.67 -11.30
N ARG A 134 5.98 17.40 -10.19
CA ARG A 134 4.96 18.42 -9.91
C ARG A 134 5.64 19.75 -9.60
N PRO A 135 6.02 20.56 -10.61
CA PRO A 135 6.71 21.82 -10.37
C PRO A 135 5.92 22.76 -9.43
N GLU A 136 4.60 22.58 -9.34
CA GLU A 136 3.70 23.31 -8.44
C GLU A 136 4.01 23.07 -6.95
N LEU A 137 4.82 22.06 -6.61
CA LEU A 137 5.21 21.74 -5.24
C LEU A 137 6.63 22.20 -4.86
N VAL A 138 7.41 22.74 -5.80
CA VAL A 138 8.75 23.23 -5.49
C VAL A 138 8.65 24.36 -4.46
N GLY A 139 9.36 24.21 -3.34
CA GLY A 139 9.32 25.16 -2.22
C GLY A 139 8.02 25.17 -1.41
N VAL A 140 7.09 24.25 -1.65
CA VAL A 140 5.87 24.12 -0.84
C VAL A 140 6.22 23.39 0.46
N PRO A 141 5.92 23.97 1.65
CA PRO A 141 6.17 23.29 2.91
C PRO A 141 5.25 22.07 3.03
N ILE A 142 5.83 20.89 3.27
CA ILE A 142 5.11 19.65 3.52
C ILE A 142 5.05 19.39 5.03
N ALA A 143 3.88 18.96 5.50
CA ALA A 143 3.67 18.63 6.90
C ALA A 143 4.74 17.63 7.39
N ARG A 144 5.48 18.03 8.42
CA ARG A 144 6.57 17.25 9.03
C ARG A 144 7.70 16.84 8.06
N GLY A 145 7.75 17.39 6.85
CA GLY A 145 8.70 16.98 5.81
C GLY A 145 8.49 15.55 5.30
N LEU A 146 7.30 14.96 5.52
CA LEU A 146 6.99 13.59 5.11
C LEU A 146 6.11 13.60 3.87
N TYR A 147 6.56 12.96 2.80
CA TYR A 147 5.83 12.86 1.54
C TYR A 147 5.07 11.53 1.43
N VAL A 148 5.75 10.44 1.77
CA VAL A 148 5.24 9.07 1.68
C VAL A 148 4.88 8.61 3.09
N HIS A 149 3.59 8.56 3.37
CA HIS A 149 3.04 8.08 4.63
C HIS A 149 2.75 6.57 4.56
N ILE A 150 2.29 6.10 3.40
CA ILE A 150 2.08 4.68 3.09
C ILE A 150 2.86 4.33 1.83
N ASN A 151 3.67 3.27 1.87
CA ASN A 151 4.36 2.70 0.71
C ASN A 151 3.91 1.25 0.51
N GLY A 152 3.55 0.88 -0.72
CA GLY A 152 3.46 -0.52 -1.13
C GLY A 152 4.73 -0.93 -1.86
N THR A 153 5.57 -1.77 -1.27
CA THR A 153 6.77 -2.29 -1.94
C THR A 153 6.52 -3.72 -2.42
N ASP A 154 6.64 -3.93 -3.73
CA ASP A 154 6.49 -5.25 -4.32
C ASP A 154 7.79 -6.03 -4.19
N LEU A 155 7.71 -7.18 -3.52
CA LEU A 155 8.84 -8.05 -3.25
C LEU A 155 8.68 -9.37 -4.01
N VAL A 156 9.75 -9.79 -4.67
CA VAL A 156 9.86 -11.12 -5.27
C VAL A 156 10.95 -11.93 -4.59
N ARG A 157 10.84 -13.25 -4.66
CA ARG A 157 11.90 -14.16 -4.24
C ARG A 157 12.51 -14.78 -5.50
N ASP A 158 13.82 -14.62 -5.68
CA ASP A 158 14.49 -15.11 -6.88
C ASP A 158 14.74 -16.64 -6.82
N GLN A 159 15.33 -17.17 -7.88
CA GLN A 159 15.68 -18.60 -7.99
C GLN A 159 16.64 -19.12 -6.91
N HIS A 160 17.33 -18.23 -6.19
CA HIS A 160 18.24 -18.57 -5.09
C HIS A 160 17.55 -18.47 -3.73
N GLY A 161 16.33 -17.91 -3.67
CA GLY A 161 15.61 -17.69 -2.44
C GLY A 161 15.85 -16.31 -1.83
N ASP A 162 16.48 -15.39 -2.56
CA ASP A 162 16.78 -14.05 -2.08
C ASP A 162 15.62 -13.10 -2.39
N TYR A 163 15.30 -12.22 -1.42
CA TYR A 163 14.28 -11.19 -1.60
C TYR A 163 14.82 -10.04 -2.44
N ARG A 164 14.02 -9.57 -3.40
CA ARG A 164 14.33 -8.41 -4.23
C ARG A 164 13.14 -7.48 -4.33
N VAL A 165 13.40 -6.19 -4.32
CA VAL A 165 12.40 -5.17 -4.62
C VAL A 165 12.17 -5.14 -6.12
N LEU A 166 10.91 -5.23 -6.54
CA LEU A 166 10.49 -5.14 -7.93
C LEU A 166 9.98 -3.74 -8.28
N GLU A 167 9.19 -3.15 -7.39
CA GLU A 167 8.54 -1.86 -7.60
C GLU A 167 8.21 -1.21 -6.23
N ASP A 168 8.11 0.12 -6.21
CA ASP A 168 7.56 0.88 -5.09
C ASP A 168 6.27 1.54 -5.54
N ASN A 169 5.32 1.70 -4.63
CA ASN A 169 4.02 2.31 -4.90
C ASN A 169 3.81 3.44 -3.88
N LEU A 170 4.17 4.66 -4.27
CA LEU A 170 4.26 5.83 -3.38
C LEU A 170 3.10 6.81 -3.57
N ARG A 171 2.23 6.58 -4.55
CA ARG A 171 1.05 7.42 -4.84
C ARG A 171 -0.11 7.06 -3.91
N THR A 172 -0.95 6.12 -4.34
CA THR A 172 -2.13 5.65 -3.59
C THR A 172 -2.11 4.12 -3.51
N PRO A 173 -1.16 3.52 -2.77
CA PRO A 173 -1.05 2.07 -2.68
C PRO A 173 -2.32 1.44 -2.11
N SER A 174 -2.68 0.27 -2.63
CA SER A 174 -3.83 -0.54 -2.22
C SER A 174 -3.39 -1.97 -1.88
N GLY A 175 -4.30 -2.76 -1.31
CA GLY A 175 -4.11 -4.18 -1.05
C GLY A 175 -4.32 -4.60 0.41
N VAL A 176 -4.27 -3.65 1.34
CA VAL A 176 -4.27 -3.97 2.78
C VAL A 176 -5.62 -4.49 3.27
N SER A 177 -6.74 -4.11 2.64
CA SER A 177 -8.02 -4.72 3.01
C SER A 177 -8.01 -6.22 2.76
N TYR A 178 -7.36 -6.69 1.70
CA TYR A 178 -7.24 -8.12 1.42
C TYR A 178 -6.37 -8.81 2.48
N VAL A 179 -5.25 -8.22 2.89
CA VAL A 179 -4.41 -8.76 3.99
C VAL A 179 -5.21 -8.97 5.27
N LEU A 180 -6.05 -8.00 5.63
CA LEU A 180 -6.89 -8.06 6.82
C LEU A 180 -7.99 -9.11 6.66
N GLU A 181 -8.66 -9.14 5.53
CA GLU A 181 -9.75 -10.08 5.23
C GLU A 181 -9.23 -11.53 5.12
N ASP A 182 -8.14 -11.77 4.40
CA ASP A 182 -7.45 -13.06 4.30
C ASP A 182 -7.10 -13.61 5.68
N ARG A 183 -6.62 -12.75 6.58
CA ARG A 183 -6.33 -13.17 7.95
C ARG A 183 -7.58 -13.59 8.70
N GLN A 184 -8.68 -12.88 8.54
CA GLN A 184 -9.96 -13.24 9.19
C GLN A 184 -10.54 -14.53 8.61
N VAL A 185 -10.46 -14.74 7.30
CA VAL A 185 -10.87 -15.99 6.66
C VAL A 185 -10.00 -17.15 7.13
N MET A 186 -8.67 -16.99 7.17
CA MET A 186 -7.76 -18.01 7.71
C MET A 186 -8.06 -18.38 9.16
N LYS A 187 -8.43 -17.42 10.01
CA LYS A 187 -8.83 -17.69 11.40
C LYS A 187 -10.09 -18.56 11.48
N ARG A 188 -11.01 -18.40 10.54
CA ARG A 188 -12.25 -19.18 10.46
C ARG A 188 -12.02 -20.58 9.88
N VAL A 189 -11.22 -20.68 8.83
CA VAL A 189 -10.98 -21.95 8.11
C VAL A 189 -9.95 -22.82 8.82
N PHE A 190 -8.91 -22.22 9.43
CA PHE A 190 -7.83 -22.93 10.13
C PHE A 190 -7.51 -22.34 11.51
N PRO A 191 -8.46 -22.34 12.47
CA PRO A 191 -8.30 -21.68 13.78
C PRO A 191 -7.08 -22.18 14.58
N ASN A 192 -6.79 -23.48 14.50
CA ASN A 192 -5.67 -24.09 15.21
C ASN A 192 -4.33 -23.85 14.52
N LEU A 193 -4.30 -23.69 13.19
CA LEU A 193 -3.06 -23.51 12.42
C LEU A 193 -2.33 -22.23 12.82
N LEU A 194 -3.06 -21.11 12.89
CA LEU A 194 -2.47 -19.82 13.23
C LEU A 194 -1.93 -19.79 14.67
N ARG A 195 -2.61 -20.51 15.58
CA ARG A 195 -2.15 -20.67 16.97
C ARG A 195 -0.86 -21.49 17.03
N ASP A 196 -0.81 -22.60 16.32
CA ASP A 196 0.35 -23.49 16.28
C ASP A 196 1.60 -22.77 15.74
N TYR A 197 1.42 -21.85 14.81
CA TYR A 197 2.51 -21.06 14.20
C TYR A 197 2.86 -19.76 14.94
N ARG A 198 2.10 -19.37 15.97
CA ARG A 198 2.27 -18.07 16.67
C ARG A 198 2.35 -16.89 15.70
N VAL A 199 1.45 -16.86 14.72
CA VAL A 199 1.42 -15.83 13.67
C VAL A 199 1.20 -14.44 14.30
N ARG A 200 1.99 -13.45 13.88
CA ARG A 200 1.86 -12.06 14.34
C ARG A 200 0.52 -11.46 13.87
N PRO A 201 -0.22 -10.74 14.74
CA PRO A 201 -1.45 -10.07 14.35
C PRO A 201 -1.20 -8.99 13.30
N VAL A 202 -2.21 -8.70 12.49
CA VAL A 202 -2.22 -7.61 11.49
C VAL A 202 -3.36 -6.63 11.72
N GLU A 203 -4.23 -6.92 12.69
CA GLU A 203 -5.49 -6.23 12.93
C GLU A 203 -5.33 -4.80 13.46
N THR A 204 -4.13 -4.43 13.93
CA THR A 204 -3.83 -3.07 14.40
C THR A 204 -3.58 -2.07 13.27
N TYR A 205 -3.46 -2.54 12.02
CA TYR A 205 -3.10 -1.69 10.89
C TYR A 205 -3.97 -0.44 10.78
N THR A 206 -5.29 -0.56 10.91
CA THR A 206 -6.21 0.58 10.73
C THR A 206 -6.13 1.57 11.89
N SER A 207 -5.91 1.11 13.13
CA SER A 207 -5.65 2.02 14.26
C SER A 207 -4.31 2.73 14.13
N ASP A 208 -3.28 2.02 13.65
CA ASP A 208 -1.94 2.58 13.43
C ASP A 208 -1.95 3.61 12.28
N LEU A 209 -2.71 3.32 11.21
CA LEU A 209 -2.94 4.25 10.09
C LEU A 209 -3.68 5.50 10.56
N LEU A 210 -4.75 5.36 11.35
CA LEU A 210 -5.46 6.53 11.88
C LEU A 210 -4.55 7.37 12.78
N ALA A 211 -3.76 6.74 13.65
CA ALA A 211 -2.82 7.45 14.51
C ALA A 211 -1.77 8.21 13.69
N LEU A 212 -1.26 7.61 12.59
CA LEU A 212 -0.41 8.29 11.63
C LEU A 212 -1.11 9.49 10.99
N LEU A 213 -2.34 9.33 10.48
CA LEU A 213 -3.09 10.43 9.86
C LEU A 213 -3.34 11.58 10.85
N VAL A 214 -3.76 11.27 12.08
CA VAL A 214 -3.93 12.27 13.16
C VAL A 214 -2.61 12.98 13.46
N HIS A 215 -1.48 12.26 13.47
CA HIS A 215 -0.17 12.85 13.67
C HIS A 215 0.18 13.87 12.57
N LEU A 216 -0.31 13.70 11.34
CA LEU A 216 -0.06 14.61 10.22
C LEU A 216 -0.88 15.91 10.26
N ALA A 217 -1.79 16.06 11.22
CA ALA A 217 -2.58 17.27 11.36
C ALA A 217 -1.72 18.53 11.56
N PRO A 218 -2.20 19.72 11.11
CA PRO A 218 -1.55 20.98 11.39
C PRO A 218 -1.32 21.16 12.91
N ALA A 219 -0.14 21.60 13.30
CA ALA A 219 0.31 21.61 14.71
C ALA A 219 -0.58 22.42 15.68
N HIS A 220 -1.41 23.32 15.16
CA HIS A 220 -2.32 24.16 15.95
C HIS A 220 -3.70 23.53 16.18
N VAL A 221 -3.95 22.30 15.69
CA VAL A 221 -5.24 21.61 15.77
C VAL A 221 -5.17 20.48 16.79
N PRO A 222 -5.78 20.62 17.98
CA PRO A 222 -5.69 19.61 19.04
C PRO A 222 -6.56 18.37 18.79
N ASP A 223 -7.69 18.52 18.08
CA ASP A 223 -8.63 17.45 17.75
C ASP A 223 -8.92 17.46 16.24
N PRO A 224 -8.06 16.82 15.43
CA PRO A 224 -8.12 16.95 13.98
C PRO A 224 -9.15 16.00 13.36
N THR A 225 -10.09 16.57 12.63
CA THR A 225 -10.94 15.83 11.67
C THR A 225 -10.12 15.26 10.52
N VAL A 226 -10.15 13.94 10.39
CA VAL A 226 -9.56 13.14 9.30
C VAL A 226 -10.69 12.61 8.41
N VAL A 227 -10.52 12.67 7.08
CA VAL A 227 -11.46 12.09 6.11
C VAL A 227 -10.72 11.26 5.06
N LEU A 228 -11.42 10.30 4.44
CA LEU A 228 -10.93 9.56 3.28
C LEU A 228 -11.59 10.10 2.01
N LEU A 229 -10.79 10.68 1.12
CA LEU A 229 -11.27 11.20 -0.17
C LEU A 229 -11.21 10.10 -1.24
N THR A 230 -12.37 9.71 -1.79
CA THR A 230 -12.53 8.64 -2.77
C THR A 230 -13.01 9.19 -4.12
N PRO A 231 -12.61 8.57 -5.26
CA PRO A 231 -13.17 8.88 -6.58
C PRO A 231 -14.59 8.31 -6.79
N GLY A 232 -15.17 7.65 -5.79
CA GLY A 232 -16.53 7.12 -5.81
C GLY A 232 -16.65 5.65 -6.19
N VAL A 233 -17.90 5.18 -6.26
CA VAL A 233 -18.28 3.75 -6.40
C VAL A 233 -17.79 3.08 -7.68
N TYR A 234 -17.50 3.85 -8.72
CA TYR A 234 -17.05 3.34 -10.02
C TYR A 234 -15.55 3.04 -10.06
N ASN A 235 -14.84 3.16 -8.95
CA ASN A 235 -13.43 2.80 -8.85
C ASN A 235 -13.26 1.35 -8.37
N SER A 236 -12.35 0.60 -8.99
CA SER A 236 -12.09 -0.81 -8.65
C SER A 236 -11.66 -1.05 -7.19
N ALA A 237 -11.06 -0.05 -6.55
CA ALA A 237 -10.62 -0.11 -5.15
C ALA A 237 -11.63 0.48 -4.16
N TYR A 238 -12.85 0.84 -4.59
CA TYR A 238 -13.85 1.47 -3.71
C TYR A 238 -14.20 0.61 -2.49
N PHE A 239 -14.22 -0.71 -2.62
CA PHE A 239 -14.37 -1.64 -1.48
C PHE A 239 -13.33 -1.36 -0.39
N GLU A 240 -12.05 -1.25 -0.77
CA GLU A 240 -10.97 -0.98 0.17
C GLU A 240 -11.14 0.41 0.82
N HIS A 241 -11.54 1.42 0.04
CA HIS A 241 -11.75 2.77 0.56
C HIS A 241 -12.83 2.77 1.64
N SER A 242 -13.98 2.18 1.35
CA SER A 242 -15.10 2.05 2.29
C SER A 242 -14.71 1.20 3.51
N PHE A 243 -13.99 0.10 3.29
CA PHE A 243 -13.50 -0.77 4.36
C PHE A 243 -12.58 -0.01 5.32
N LEU A 244 -11.58 0.70 4.80
CA LEU A 244 -10.60 1.45 5.60
C LEU A 244 -11.26 2.60 6.36
N ALA A 245 -12.11 3.39 5.71
CA ALA A 245 -12.85 4.47 6.37
C ALA A 245 -13.70 3.94 7.54
N ARG A 246 -14.46 2.86 7.30
CA ARG A 246 -15.29 2.21 8.33
C ARG A 246 -14.46 1.64 9.50
N GLN A 247 -13.34 0.99 9.21
CA GLN A 247 -12.47 0.42 10.26
C GLN A 247 -11.75 1.49 11.08
N MET A 248 -11.39 2.61 10.46
CA MET A 248 -10.81 3.76 11.17
C MET A 248 -11.88 4.60 11.89
N GLY A 249 -13.15 4.48 11.51
CA GLY A 249 -14.23 5.31 12.04
C GLY A 249 -14.14 6.76 11.55
N ILE A 250 -13.69 6.97 10.32
CA ILE A 250 -13.61 8.28 9.66
C ILE A 250 -14.63 8.37 8.51
N GLU A 251 -15.00 9.59 8.15
CA GLU A 251 -15.89 9.82 7.01
C GLU A 251 -15.23 9.49 5.68
N ILE A 252 -15.97 8.84 4.79
CA ILE A 252 -15.63 8.68 3.38
C ILE A 252 -16.35 9.76 2.58
N VAL A 253 -15.61 10.52 1.80
CA VAL A 253 -16.11 11.71 1.09
C VAL A 253 -15.69 11.69 -0.38
N GLU A 254 -16.53 12.22 -1.24
CA GLU A 254 -16.18 12.57 -2.63
C GLU A 254 -15.80 14.05 -2.72
N GLY A 255 -15.20 14.49 -3.83
CA GLY A 255 -14.80 15.88 -4.02
C GLY A 255 -15.96 16.88 -3.87
N SER A 256 -17.17 16.46 -4.26
CA SER A 256 -18.40 17.24 -4.14
C SER A 256 -18.88 17.45 -2.70
N ASP A 257 -18.45 16.62 -1.74
CA ASP A 257 -18.78 16.75 -0.32
C ASP A 257 -17.88 17.76 0.39
N LEU A 258 -16.76 18.13 -0.23
CA LEU A 258 -15.80 19.08 0.31
C LEU A 258 -15.97 20.46 -0.36
N LEU A 259 -15.55 21.51 0.34
CA LEU A 259 -15.40 22.85 -0.20
C LEU A 259 -14.19 23.54 0.43
N VAL A 260 -13.61 24.49 -0.30
CA VAL A 260 -12.54 25.36 0.21
C VAL A 260 -13.07 26.77 0.39
N GLU A 261 -12.92 27.31 1.59
CA GLU A 261 -13.27 28.70 1.91
C GLU A 261 -12.14 29.31 2.75
N ASN A 262 -11.69 30.52 2.37
CA ASN A 262 -10.56 31.19 3.02
C ASN A 262 -9.31 30.30 3.18
N ASP A 263 -8.99 29.54 2.12
CA ASP A 263 -7.91 28.54 2.07
C ASP A 263 -7.99 27.46 3.17
N ARG A 264 -9.18 27.16 3.70
CA ARG A 264 -9.44 26.06 4.63
C ARG A 264 -10.43 25.09 4.01
N VAL A 265 -10.26 23.80 4.29
CA VAL A 265 -11.15 22.75 3.75
C VAL A 265 -12.26 22.47 4.76
N PHE A 266 -13.48 22.35 4.24
CA PHE A 266 -14.66 21.98 5.02
C PHE A 266 -15.39 20.83 4.34
N MET A 267 -15.94 19.93 5.15
CA MET A 267 -16.91 18.92 4.76
C MET A 267 -18.32 19.48 4.93
N LYS A 268 -19.15 19.33 3.90
CA LYS A 268 -20.55 19.73 3.90
C LYS A 268 -21.35 18.76 4.77
N THR A 269 -22.02 19.27 5.81
CA THR A 269 -22.93 18.47 6.63
C THR A 269 -24.29 19.16 6.74
N VAL A 270 -25.31 18.41 7.14
CA VAL A 270 -26.65 18.95 7.40
C VAL A 270 -26.68 20.02 8.50
N ALA A 271 -25.74 19.96 9.45
CA ALA A 271 -25.62 20.93 10.54
C ALA A 271 -24.76 22.15 10.17
N GLY A 272 -24.16 22.16 8.98
CA GLY A 272 -23.23 23.19 8.51
C GLY A 272 -21.85 22.63 8.16
N PRO A 273 -20.95 23.48 7.63
CA PRO A 273 -19.60 23.05 7.24
C PRO A 273 -18.78 22.66 8.48
N THR A 274 -18.17 21.47 8.43
CA THR A 274 -17.25 20.99 9.47
C THR A 274 -15.81 21.06 8.94
N PRO A 275 -14.84 21.63 9.69
CA PRO A 275 -13.47 21.75 9.20
C PRO A 275 -12.81 20.38 9.00
N VAL A 276 -11.98 20.26 7.97
CA VAL A 276 -11.18 19.06 7.67
C VAL A 276 -9.70 19.43 7.73
N HIS A 277 -8.90 18.62 8.43
CA HIS A 277 -7.50 18.93 8.72
C HIS A 277 -6.53 17.94 8.07
N VAL A 278 -6.98 16.70 7.84
CA VAL A 278 -6.20 15.67 7.15
C VAL A 278 -7.08 14.92 6.19
N ILE A 279 -6.61 14.75 4.96
CA ILE A 279 -7.29 14.00 3.91
C ILE A 279 -6.41 12.82 3.51
N TYR A 280 -6.85 11.61 3.84
CA TYR A 280 -6.30 10.40 3.24
C TYR A 280 -6.87 10.26 1.84
N ARG A 281 -6.10 10.66 0.83
CA ARG A 281 -6.56 10.69 -0.56
C ARG A 281 -6.39 9.33 -1.21
N ARG A 282 -7.42 8.92 -1.95
CA ARG A 282 -7.40 7.75 -2.84
C ARG A 282 -7.64 8.16 -4.30
N ILE A 283 -7.23 9.39 -4.63
CA ILE A 283 -7.33 10.02 -5.94
C ILE A 283 -5.92 10.45 -6.37
N ASN A 284 -5.60 10.21 -7.65
CA ASN A 284 -4.34 10.62 -8.26
C ASN A 284 -4.19 12.14 -8.31
N ASP A 285 -2.93 12.61 -8.27
CA ASP A 285 -2.57 14.04 -8.20
C ASP A 285 -3.27 14.89 -9.28
N ASP A 286 -3.35 14.40 -10.51
CA ASP A 286 -3.95 15.14 -11.63
C ASP A 286 -5.43 15.51 -11.39
N PHE A 287 -6.12 14.77 -10.52
CA PHE A 287 -7.56 14.87 -10.34
C PHE A 287 -7.97 15.52 -9.01
N ILE A 288 -7.05 15.83 -8.10
CA ILE A 288 -7.40 16.31 -6.75
C ILE A 288 -7.79 17.80 -6.67
N ASP A 289 -7.34 18.62 -7.62
CA ASP A 289 -7.65 20.07 -7.65
C ASP A 289 -7.69 20.58 -9.10
N PRO A 290 -8.88 20.87 -9.66
CA PRO A 290 -9.01 21.35 -11.03
C PRO A 290 -8.47 22.77 -11.25
N GLU A 291 -8.20 23.54 -10.19
CA GLU A 291 -7.60 24.87 -10.33
C GLU A 291 -6.08 24.81 -10.57
N VAL A 292 -5.44 23.69 -10.22
CA VAL A 292 -3.99 23.50 -10.35
C VAL A 292 -3.63 22.46 -11.40
N PHE A 293 -4.36 21.35 -11.47
CA PHE A 293 -4.04 20.22 -12.33
C PHE A 293 -5.02 20.09 -13.51
N ASN A 294 -5.74 18.97 -13.61
CA ASN A 294 -6.72 18.77 -14.67
C ASN A 294 -7.99 19.59 -14.41
N LYS A 295 -8.18 20.65 -15.20
CA LYS A 295 -9.36 21.54 -15.15
C LYS A 295 -10.69 20.84 -15.43
N GLU A 296 -10.67 19.70 -16.10
CA GLU A 296 -11.87 18.89 -16.39
C GLU A 296 -12.16 17.88 -15.28
N SER A 297 -11.32 17.79 -14.24
CA SER A 297 -11.56 16.88 -13.12
C SER A 297 -12.84 17.22 -12.37
N LEU A 298 -13.71 16.22 -12.21
CA LEU A 298 -14.90 16.27 -11.36
C LEU A 298 -14.70 15.55 -10.01
N LEU A 299 -13.52 14.95 -9.81
CA LEU A 299 -13.23 14.11 -8.64
C LEU A 299 -12.62 14.92 -7.48
N GLY A 300 -11.96 16.03 -7.79
CA GLY A 300 -11.20 16.84 -6.84
C GLY A 300 -12.01 17.92 -6.14
N VAL A 301 -11.29 18.77 -5.40
CA VAL A 301 -11.86 19.90 -4.68
C VAL A 301 -11.17 21.18 -5.16
N PRO A 302 -11.89 22.11 -5.82
CA PRO A 302 -11.32 23.38 -6.28
C PRO A 302 -10.66 24.15 -5.13
N GLY A 303 -9.39 24.51 -5.29
CA GLY A 303 -8.63 25.31 -4.32
C GLY A 303 -7.98 24.50 -3.20
N LEU A 304 -8.05 23.17 -3.24
CA LEU A 304 -7.43 22.28 -2.25
C LEU A 304 -5.93 22.56 -2.10
N MET A 305 -5.21 22.77 -3.19
CA MET A 305 -3.79 23.03 -3.16
C MET A 305 -3.44 24.38 -2.55
N ARG A 306 -4.34 25.38 -2.58
CA ARG A 306 -4.15 26.61 -1.80
C ARG A 306 -4.17 26.32 -0.30
N ALA A 307 -5.13 25.51 0.15
CA ALA A 307 -5.23 25.12 1.55
C ALA A 307 -4.00 24.31 2.02
N VAL A 308 -3.50 23.41 1.17
CA VAL A 308 -2.26 22.66 1.42
C VAL A 308 -1.07 23.61 1.55
N ARG A 309 -0.89 24.54 0.60
CA ARG A 309 0.21 25.52 0.63
C ARG A 309 0.19 26.43 1.86
N LYS A 310 -0.99 26.70 2.42
CA LYS A 310 -1.16 27.47 3.67
C LYS A 310 -0.94 26.63 4.94
N GLY A 311 -0.77 25.32 4.82
CA GLY A 311 -0.65 24.41 5.97
C GLY A 311 -1.96 24.25 6.74
N ASN A 312 -3.11 24.54 6.10
CA ASN A 312 -4.43 24.42 6.73
C ASN A 312 -5.00 23.00 6.63
N VAL A 313 -4.48 22.17 5.71
CA VAL A 313 -4.86 20.77 5.53
C VAL A 313 -3.63 19.97 5.08
N THR A 314 -3.53 18.72 5.54
CA THR A 314 -2.49 17.78 5.10
C THR A 314 -3.09 16.69 4.21
N LEU A 315 -2.40 16.35 3.11
CA LEU A 315 -2.77 15.22 2.25
C LEU A 315 -1.87 14.02 2.54
N ALA A 316 -2.48 12.84 2.63
CA ALA A 316 -1.77 11.57 2.76
C ALA A 316 -2.14 10.62 1.60
N ASN A 317 -1.19 10.11 0.80
CA ASN A 317 0.18 10.60 0.65
C ASN A 317 0.24 12.06 0.15
N ALA A 318 1.39 12.72 0.30
CA ALA A 318 1.59 14.03 -0.28
C ALA A 318 1.46 13.98 -1.80
N VAL A 319 1.23 15.12 -2.43
CA VAL A 319 1.24 15.26 -3.89
C VAL A 319 2.70 15.17 -4.37
N GLY A 320 2.93 14.74 -5.60
CA GLY A 320 4.27 14.68 -6.19
C GLY A 320 5.10 13.45 -5.83
N THR A 321 4.57 12.52 -5.03
CA THR A 321 5.32 11.29 -4.66
C THR A 321 5.64 10.41 -5.87
N GLY A 322 4.87 10.50 -6.96
CA GLY A 322 5.02 9.63 -8.12
C GLY A 322 6.32 9.82 -8.92
N VAL A 323 7.09 10.89 -8.68
CA VAL A 323 8.43 11.01 -9.29
C VAL A 323 9.42 10.01 -8.68
N ALA A 324 9.21 9.59 -7.44
CA ALA A 324 10.08 8.66 -6.73
C ALA A 324 9.74 7.18 -7.00
N ASP A 325 8.53 6.88 -7.47
CA ASP A 325 8.14 5.53 -7.93
C ASP A 325 8.15 5.37 -9.46
N ASP A 326 8.75 6.33 -10.18
CA ASP A 326 8.98 6.20 -11.60
C ASP A 326 9.96 5.05 -11.88
N LYS A 327 9.67 4.23 -12.89
CA LYS A 327 10.50 3.07 -13.26
C LYS A 327 11.95 3.44 -13.59
N ALA A 328 12.17 4.65 -14.11
CA ALA A 328 13.52 5.14 -14.36
C ALA A 328 14.26 5.44 -13.03
N VAL A 329 13.58 6.08 -12.08
CA VAL A 329 14.14 6.42 -10.75
C VAL A 329 14.37 5.16 -9.91
N TYR A 330 13.53 4.13 -10.05
CA TYR A 330 13.68 2.84 -9.38
C TYR A 330 15.12 2.29 -9.48
N ALA A 331 15.75 2.35 -10.67
CA ALA A 331 17.11 1.86 -10.88
C ALA A 331 18.19 2.65 -10.11
N TYR A 332 17.87 3.87 -9.67
CA TYR A 332 18.74 4.74 -8.88
C TYR A 332 18.51 4.63 -7.37
N VAL A 333 17.47 3.94 -6.90
CA VAL A 333 17.18 3.81 -5.46
C VAL A 333 18.37 3.29 -4.63
N PRO A 334 19.17 2.30 -5.11
CA PRO A 334 20.40 1.91 -4.42
C PRO A 334 21.41 3.05 -4.24
N ARG A 335 21.49 3.99 -5.19
CA ARG A 335 22.36 5.17 -5.10
C ARG A 335 21.77 6.24 -4.19
N ILE A 336 20.45 6.41 -4.23
CA ILE A 336 19.68 7.29 -3.35
C ILE A 336 19.88 6.89 -1.88
N ILE A 337 19.80 5.59 -1.56
CA ILE A 337 20.05 5.07 -0.20
C ILE A 337 21.47 5.43 0.27
N ARG A 338 22.49 5.17 -0.56
CA ARG A 338 23.88 5.51 -0.22
C ARG A 338 24.08 7.01 -0.02
N TYR A 339 23.50 7.82 -0.90
CA TYR A 339 23.65 9.27 -0.86
C TYR A 339 23.05 9.89 0.41
N TYR A 340 21.83 9.49 0.78
CA TYR A 340 21.14 10.10 1.91
C TYR A 340 21.44 9.47 3.27
N LEU A 341 21.71 8.17 3.31
CA LEU A 341 21.82 7.42 4.57
C LEU A 341 23.25 6.96 4.87
N ASP A 342 24.20 7.11 3.94
CA ASP A 342 25.56 6.58 4.05
C ASP A 342 25.57 5.08 4.40
N GLN A 343 24.67 4.33 3.77
CA GLN A 343 24.44 2.90 4.02
C GLN A 343 24.37 2.13 2.70
N GLU A 344 24.79 0.86 2.75
CA GLU A 344 24.49 -0.08 1.67
C GLU A 344 23.01 -0.49 1.71
N PRO A 345 22.34 -0.64 0.54
CA PRO A 345 20.98 -1.13 0.47
C PRO A 345 20.86 -2.53 1.08
N ILE A 346 19.97 -2.67 2.07
CA ILE A 346 19.70 -3.96 2.71
C ILE A 346 18.96 -4.89 1.73
N LEU A 347 17.96 -4.36 1.03
CA LEU A 347 17.20 -5.09 0.02
C LEU A 347 17.68 -4.71 -1.38
N PRO A 348 18.14 -5.67 -2.19
CA PRO A 348 18.54 -5.40 -3.56
C PRO A 348 17.31 -5.17 -4.46
N ASN A 349 17.51 -4.38 -5.51
CA ASN A 349 16.57 -4.31 -6.62
C ASN A 349 16.70 -5.55 -7.52
N VAL A 350 15.65 -5.84 -8.28
CA VAL A 350 15.76 -6.63 -9.51
C VAL A 350 16.57 -5.84 -10.54
N GLU A 351 17.45 -6.51 -11.28
CA GLU A 351 18.21 -5.89 -12.37
C GLU A 351 17.26 -5.31 -13.41
N THR A 352 17.47 -4.04 -13.79
CA THR A 352 16.57 -3.29 -14.68
C THR A 352 17.40 -2.44 -15.64
N TYR A 353 17.04 -2.49 -16.91
CA TYR A 353 17.69 -1.77 -18.00
C TYR A 353 16.86 -0.52 -18.33
N ILE A 354 17.53 0.64 -18.38
CA ILE A 354 16.94 1.97 -18.65
C ILE A 354 17.11 2.33 -20.12
#